data_AF-A0A933NHU1-F1
#
_entry.id   AF-A0A933NHU1-F1
#
_cell.length_a   1.000
_cell.length_b   1.000
_cell.length_c   1.000
_cell.angle_alpha   90.00
_cell.angle_beta   90.00
_cell.angle_gamma   90.00
#
_symmetry.space_group_name_H-M   'P 1'
#
loop_
_entity.id
_entity.type
_entity.pdbx_description
1 polymer ?
#
loop_
_entity_poly.entity_id
_entity_poly.type
_entity_poly.pdbx_seq_one_letter_code
_entity_poly.pdbx_strand_id
1 'polypeptide(L)' 'MSPSRMSEVVNKLDIKYRTVITLRFIEGYSFKEIAKILNLPLSTVKFRKHYALQLIKDRWLQMVRDGDQ' A
#
# COMPACT_ATOMS: atom_id res chain seq x y z
N MET A 1 -16.53 -6.10 -2.11
CA MET A 1 -15.64 -5.04 -2.62
C MET A 1 -15.66 -5.12 -4.14
N SER A 2 -15.95 -4.03 -4.87
CA SER A 2 -15.68 -4.06 -6.31
C SER A 2 -14.15 -3.98 -6.53
N PRO A 3 -13.55 -4.79 -7.41
CA PRO A 3 -12.11 -4.76 -7.70
C PRO A 3 -11.60 -3.38 -8.15
N SER A 4 -12.48 -2.53 -8.67
CA SER A 4 -12.17 -1.19 -9.19
C SER A 4 -11.76 -0.19 -8.09
N ARG A 5 -12.52 -0.07 -6.99
CA ARG A 5 -12.28 0.99 -5.98
C ARG A 5 -10.97 0.82 -5.21
N MET A 6 -10.58 -0.42 -4.90
CA MET A 6 -9.30 -0.68 -4.20
C MET A 6 -8.11 -0.34 -5.09
N SER A 7 -8.17 -0.72 -6.36
CA SER A 7 -7.13 -0.43 -7.34
C SER A 7 -6.89 1.07 -7.48
N GLU A 8 -7.95 1.88 -7.50
CA GLU A 8 -7.84 3.35 -7.51
C GLU A 8 -7.14 3.92 -6.28
N VAL A 9 -7.46 3.42 -5.08
CA VAL A 9 -6.83 3.90 -3.83
C VAL A 9 -5.34 3.56 -3.82
N VAL A 10 -4.96 2.33 -4.22
CA VAL A 10 -3.56 1.91 -4.32
C VAL A 10 -2.82 2.73 -5.38
N ASN A 11 -3.48 3.03 -6.51
CA ASN A 11 -2.92 3.86 -7.58
C ASN A 11 -2.72 5.34 -7.21
N LYS A 12 -3.29 5.80 -6.10
CA LYS A 12 -3.05 7.16 -5.58
C LYS A 12 -1.93 7.21 -4.53
N LEU A 13 -1.36 6.08 -4.13
CA LEU A 13 -0.19 6.06 -3.25
C LEU A 13 1.07 6.52 -3.99
N ASP A 14 1.94 7.25 -3.29
CA ASP A 14 3.32 7.50 -3.74
C ASP A 14 3.98 6.15 -4.09
N ILE A 15 4.72 6.14 -5.19
CA ILE A 15 5.36 4.95 -5.77
C ILE A 15 6.11 4.15 -4.70
N LYS A 16 6.79 4.80 -3.76
CA LYS A 16 7.58 4.13 -2.72
C LYS A 16 6.74 3.27 -1.77
N TYR A 17 5.48 3.63 -1.55
CA TYR A 17 4.53 2.88 -0.73
C TYR A 17 3.83 1.81 -1.56
N ARG A 18 3.42 2.17 -2.78
CA ARG A 18 2.78 1.24 -3.73
C ARG A 18 3.67 0.04 -4.03
N THR A 19 4.94 0.27 -4.33
CA THR A 19 5.92 -0.79 -4.61
C THR A 19 6.01 -1.78 -3.46
N VAL A 20 6.05 -1.32 -2.21
CA VAL A 20 6.10 -2.22 -1.03
C VAL A 20 4.82 -3.03 -0.87
N ILE A 21 3.65 -2.44 -1.16
CA ILE A 21 2.37 -3.15 -1.13
C ILE A 21 2.27 -4.18 -2.25
N THR A 22 2.63 -3.82 -3.48
CA THR A 22 2.64 -4.74 -4.64
C THR A 22 3.55 -5.94 -4.36
N LEU A 23 4.82 -5.69 -4.01
CA LEU A 23 5.76 -6.77 -3.75
C LEU A 23 5.30 -7.68 -2.60
N ARG A 24 4.61 -7.13 -1.59
CA ARG A 24 4.15 -7.93 -0.45
C ARG A 24 2.88 -8.72 -0.71
N PHE A 25 1.88 -8.10 -1.32
CA PHE A 25 0.52 -8.64 -1.36
C PHE A 25 0.13 -9.20 -2.73
N ILE A 26 0.82 -8.78 -3.79
CA ILE A 26 0.59 -9.27 -5.16
C ILE A 26 1.66 -10.31 -5.50
N GLU A 27 2.94 -9.95 -5.32
CA GLU A 27 4.07 -10.83 -5.66
C GLU A 27 4.42 -11.83 -4.53
N GLY A 28 3.92 -11.61 -3.30
CA GLY A 28 4.09 -12.54 -2.19
C GLY A 28 5.46 -12.54 -1.49
N TYR A 29 6.34 -11.56 -1.76
CA TYR A 29 7.65 -11.51 -1.13
C TYR A 29 7.60 -11.21 0.38
N SER A 30 8.54 -11.81 1.12
CA SER A 30 8.77 -11.48 2.52
C SER A 30 9.38 -10.07 2.68
N PHE A 31 9.27 -9.47 3.87
CA PHE A 31 9.88 -8.15 4.11
C PHE A 31 11.40 -8.16 3.97
N LYS A 32 12.05 -9.30 4.23
CA LYS A 32 13.51 -9.45 4.06
C LYS A 32 13.88 -9.47 2.58
N GLU A 33 13.11 -10.14 1.74
CA GLU A 33 13.32 -10.16 0.29
C GLU A 33 13.06 -8.78 -0.31
N ILE A 34 11.97 -8.11 0.09
CA ILE A 34 11.67 -6.74 -0.35
C ILE A 34 12.79 -5.76 0.03
N ALA A 35 13.35 -5.89 1.24
CA ALA A 35 14.49 -5.08 1.68
C ALA A 35 15.71 -5.26 0.77
N LYS A 36 15.99 -6.50 0.35
CA LYS A 36 17.08 -6.81 -0.60
C LYS A 36 16.76 -6.28 -2.00
N ILE A 37 15.56 -6.54 -2.52
CA ILE A 37 15.10 -6.11 -3.86
C ILE A 37 15.21 -4.59 -4.02
N LEU A 38 14.79 -3.84 -3.00
CA LEU A 38 14.77 -2.38 -3.04
C LEU A 38 16.07 -1.74 -2.55
N ASN A 39 17.04 -2.54 -2.07
CA ASN A 39 18.23 -2.07 -1.38
C ASN A 39 17.91 -1.07 -0.25
N LEU A 40 17.01 -1.44 0.65
CA LEU A 40 16.54 -0.62 1.76
C LEU A 40 16.66 -1.35 3.11
N PRO A 41 16.78 -0.62 4.23
CA PRO A 41 16.68 -1.22 5.55
C PRO A 41 15.34 -1.94 5.75
N LEU A 42 15.36 -3.09 6.44
CA LEU A 42 14.14 -3.83 6.79
C LEU A 42 13.16 -2.97 7.60
N SER A 43 13.67 -2.08 8.45
CA SER A 43 12.88 -1.09 9.20
C SER A 43 12.12 -0.14 8.27
N THR A 44 12.77 0.37 7.22
CA THR A 44 12.16 1.23 6.21
C THR A 44 11.05 0.49 5.46
N VAL A 45 11.26 -0.78 5.08
CA VAL A 45 10.22 -1.59 4.42
C VAL A 45 9.00 -1.77 5.31
N LYS A 46 9.21 -2.13 6.59
CA LYS A 46 8.13 -2.28 7.58
C LYS A 46 7.36 -0.97 7.79
N PHE A 47 8.08 0.15 7.91
CA PHE A 47 7.49 1.48 8.04
C PHE A 47 6.66 1.84 6.80
N ARG A 48 7.24 1.69 5.59
CA ARG A 48 6.54 1.96 4.32
C ARG A 48 5.27 1.13 4.18
N LYS A 49 5.31 -0.16 4.54
CA LYS A 49 4.12 -1.02 4.56
C LYS A 49 3.07 -0.50 5.53
N HIS A 50 3.45 -0.19 6.77
CA HIS A 50 2.50 0.31 7.77
C HIS A 50 1.85 1.63 7.31
N TYR A 51 2.67 2.58 6.87
CA TYR A 51 2.18 3.88 6.42
C TYR A 51 1.30 3.77 5.16
N ALA A 52 1.66 2.90 4.21
CA ALA A 52 0.83 2.61 3.06
C ALA A 52 -0.58 2.13 3.45
N LEU A 53 -0.68 1.23 4.45
CA LEU A 53 -1.97 0.75 4.94
C LEU A 53 -2.79 1.85 5.63
N GLN A 54 -2.15 2.77 6.36
CA GLN A 54 -2.84 3.93 6.94
C GLN A 54 -3.40 4.84 5.84
N LEU A 55 -2.58 5.19 4.84
CA LEU A 55 -3.02 6.00 3.70
C LEU A 55 -4.18 5.36 2.92
N ILE A 56 -4.14 4.03 2.74
CA ILE A 56 -5.22 3.28 2.13
C ILE A 56 -6.50 3.41 2.96
N LYS A 57 -6.40 3.18 4.27
CA LYS A 57 -7.53 3.25 5.19
C LYS A 57 -8.15 4.64 5.21
N ASP A 58 -7.33 5.69 5.32
CA ASP A 58 -7.81 7.07 5.41
C ASP A 58 -8.54 7.48 4.14
N ARG A 59 -7.97 7.18 2.96
CA ARG A 59 -8.60 7.45 1.66
C ARG A 59 -9.89 6.65 1.48
N TRP A 60 -9.89 5.38 1.89
CA TRP A 60 -11.09 4.55 1.81
C TRP A 60 -12.21 5.12 2.68
N LEU A 61 -11.90 5.55 3.91
CA LEU A 61 -12.87 6.18 4.81
C LEU A 61 -13.42 7.49 4.24
N GLN A 62 -12.57 8.30 3.58
CA GLN A 62 -13.03 9.49 2.86
C GLN A 62 -13.99 9.11 1.72
N MET A 63 -13.62 8.17 0.86
CA MET A 63 -14.48 7.74 -0.25
C MET A 63 -15.84 7.16 0.20
N VAL A 64 -15.88 6.46 1.34
CA VAL A 64 -17.14 5.97 1.91
C VAL A 64 -17.99 7.12 2.44
N ARG A 65 -17.38 8.11 3.11
CA ARG A 65 -18.09 9.31 3.60
C ARG A 65 -18.62 10.18 2.47
N ASP A 66 -17.86 10.30 1.38
CA ASP A 66 -18.23 11.12 0.22
C ASP A 66 -19.27 10.42 -0.69
N GLY A 67 -19.42 9.09 -0.57
CA GLY A 67 -20.40 8.29 -1.32
C GLY A 67 -21.77 8.13 -0.66
N ASP A 68 -21.97 8.75 0.51
CA ASP A 68 -23.26 8.87 1.24
C ASP A 68 -23.97 10.22 0.94
N GLN A 69 -23.62 10.88 -0.18
CA GLN A 69 -24.36 12.00 -0.76
C GLN A 69 -25.06 11.62 -2.06
#